data_AF-A0A3Q1D1C9-F1
#
_entry.id   AF-A0A3Q1D1C9-F1
#
_cell.length_a   1.000
_cell.length_b   1.000
_cell.length_c   1.000
_cell.angle_alpha   90.00
_cell.angle_beta   90.00
_cell.angle_gamma   90.00
#
_symmetry.space_group_name_H-M   'P 1'
#
loop_
_entity.id
_entity.type
_entity.pdbx_description
1 polymer ?
#
loop_
_entity_poly.entity_id
_entity_poly.type
_entity_poly.pdbx_seq_one_letter_code
_entity_poly.pdbx_strand_id
1 'polypeptide(L)'
;MAAGSESKLQLVHRHIRAFPDFPKKGILFRDICPILKDAAALTAVIDLFEEHVRNNHQQVDLIVGLDARGFLFGPLLAQRLGIGFVLIRKKGKLPGATVSVSYDLEYGKAEAEVQEDAVAAGQKVLLIDDLLATGGMQRQVWWKKRATRSWNKKCDKGLNKQDKCQNHGKASLPQ
;
A
#
# COMPACT_ATOMS: atom_id res chain seq x y z
N MET A 1 25.18 15.28 0.10
CA MET A 1 23.96 14.53 -0.25
C MET A 1 22.79 14.87 0.70
N ALA A 2 22.96 14.82 2.03
CA ALA A 2 21.88 15.13 2.99
C ALA A 2 21.22 16.52 2.84
N ALA A 3 21.97 17.56 2.48
CA ALA A 3 21.42 18.90 2.27
C ALA A 3 20.40 18.98 1.10
N GLY A 4 20.54 18.11 0.09
CA GLY A 4 19.61 18.03 -1.04
C GLY A 4 18.28 17.40 -0.65
N SER A 5 18.31 16.25 0.04
CA SER A 5 17.11 15.55 0.50
C SER A 5 16.34 16.37 1.55
N GLU A 6 17.03 17.08 2.45
CA GLU A 6 16.39 17.99 3.42
C GLU A 6 15.63 19.13 2.72
N SER A 7 16.23 19.76 1.71
CA SER A 7 15.57 20.80 0.92
C SER A 7 14.33 20.28 0.19
N LYS A 8 14.42 19.07 -0.41
CA LYS A 8 13.28 18.39 -1.03
C LYS A 8 12.17 18.10 -0.01
N LEU A 9 12.51 17.62 1.19
CA LEU A 9 11.53 17.36 2.25
C LEU A 9 10.80 18.63 2.68
N GLN A 10 11.52 19.75 2.86
CA GLN A 10 10.91 21.04 3.18
C GLN A 10 10.01 21.56 2.05
N LEU A 11 10.41 21.33 0.79
CA LEU A 11 9.59 21.66 -0.37
C LEU A 11 8.31 20.82 -0.41
N VAL A 12 8.37 19.52 -0.12
CA VAL A 12 7.18 18.68 -0.06
C VAL A 12 6.29 19.10 1.11
N HIS A 13 6.87 19.30 2.30
CA HIS A 13 6.11 19.60 3.51
C HIS A 13 5.30 20.90 3.38
N ARG A 14 5.85 21.98 2.81
CA ARG A 14 5.11 23.25 2.65
C ARG A 14 3.87 23.12 1.75
N HIS A 15 3.82 22.09 0.91
CA HIS A 15 2.70 21.82 0.01
C HIS A 15 1.65 20.87 0.63
N ILE A 16 1.85 20.40 1.86
CA ILE A 16 0.86 19.60 2.58
C ILE A 16 -0.02 20.53 3.41
N ARG A 17 -1.31 20.57 3.10
CA ARG A 17 -2.31 21.31 3.90
C ARG A 17 -2.91 20.41 4.97
N ALA A 18 -3.28 21.00 6.09
CA ALA A 18 -3.93 20.28 7.17
C ALA A 18 -5.37 20.76 7.32
N PHE A 19 -6.31 19.81 7.36
CA PHE A 19 -7.72 20.07 7.63
C PHE A 19 -8.11 19.34 8.91
N PRO A 20 -8.27 20.04 10.04
CA PRO A 20 -8.74 19.42 11.27
C PRO A 20 -10.19 18.98 11.14
N ASP A 21 -10.56 17.96 11.91
CA ASP A 21 -11.92 17.41 12.01
C ASP A 21 -12.51 16.88 10.69
N PHE A 22 -11.66 16.41 9.78
CA PHE A 22 -12.06 15.81 8.51
C PHE A 22 -11.51 14.38 8.34
N PRO A 23 -12.31 13.41 7.85
CA PRO A 23 -13.73 13.50 7.51
C PRO A 23 -14.66 13.44 8.73
N LYS A 24 -14.10 13.24 9.93
CA LYS A 24 -14.83 13.21 11.20
C LYS A 24 -14.04 14.00 12.25
N LYS A 25 -14.75 14.47 13.28
CA LYS A 25 -14.16 15.16 14.43
C LYS A 25 -13.05 14.31 15.07
N GLY A 26 -11.92 14.94 15.40
CA GLY A 26 -10.75 14.31 15.98
C GLY A 26 -9.71 13.81 14.98
N ILE A 27 -9.97 13.90 13.66
CA ILE A 27 -9.03 13.47 12.61
C ILE A 27 -8.37 14.70 11.97
N LEU A 28 -7.04 14.72 11.92
CA LEU A 28 -6.28 15.70 11.15
C LEU A 28 -6.00 15.17 9.74
N PHE A 29 -6.77 15.60 8.76
CA PHE A 29 -6.57 15.22 7.37
C PHE A 29 -5.39 15.97 6.76
N ARG A 30 -4.52 15.23 6.04
CA ARG A 30 -3.40 15.79 5.29
C ARG A 30 -3.74 15.79 3.81
N ASP A 31 -3.96 16.98 3.25
CA ASP A 31 -4.23 17.17 1.85
C ASP A 31 -2.91 17.34 1.07
N ILE A 32 -2.67 16.40 0.15
CA ILE A 32 -1.49 16.32 -0.71
C ILE A 32 -1.74 16.89 -2.11
N CYS A 33 -2.96 17.30 -2.45
CA CYS A 33 -3.28 17.82 -3.78
C CYS A 33 -2.37 19.00 -4.22
N PRO A 34 -1.91 19.91 -3.35
CA PRO A 34 -0.98 20.96 -3.78
C PRO A 34 0.38 20.43 -4.25
N ILE A 35 0.85 19.27 -3.74
CA ILE A 35 2.08 18.62 -4.25
C ILE A 35 1.89 18.24 -5.72
N LEU A 36 0.72 17.69 -6.08
CA LEU A 36 0.43 17.27 -7.46
C LEU A 36 0.29 18.46 -8.41
N LYS A 37 -0.11 19.62 -7.90
CA LYS A 37 -0.29 20.84 -8.68
C LYS A 37 1.03 21.54 -8.99
N ASP A 38 2.05 21.37 -8.13
CA ASP A 38 3.37 21.99 -8.29
C ASP A 38 4.39 20.99 -8.84
N ALA A 39 4.93 21.26 -10.03
CA ALA A 39 5.84 20.34 -10.71
C ALA A 39 7.15 20.08 -9.94
N ALA A 40 7.65 21.09 -9.22
CA ALA A 40 8.88 20.95 -8.44
C ALA A 40 8.65 20.10 -7.19
N ALA A 41 7.51 20.30 -6.50
CA ALA A 41 7.12 19.50 -5.35
C ALA A 41 6.83 18.04 -5.75
N LEU A 42 6.14 17.81 -6.87
CA LEU A 42 5.89 16.48 -7.41
C LEU A 42 7.20 15.76 -7.76
N THR A 43 8.13 16.46 -8.41
CA THR A 43 9.45 15.88 -8.72
C THR A 43 10.21 15.56 -7.43
N ALA A 44 10.20 16.48 -6.46
CA ALA A 44 10.88 16.29 -5.19
C ALA A 44 10.35 15.09 -4.39
N VAL A 45 9.03 14.86 -4.35
CA VAL A 45 8.46 13.71 -3.64
C VAL A 45 8.81 12.39 -4.32
N ILE A 46 8.79 12.34 -5.65
CA ILE A 46 9.16 11.13 -6.40
C ILE A 46 10.65 10.83 -6.26
N ASP A 47 11.51 11.84 -6.32
CA ASP A 47 12.94 11.69 -6.06
C ASP A 47 13.20 11.10 -4.66
N LEU A 48 12.52 11.63 -3.64
CA LEU A 48 12.65 11.13 -2.27
C LEU A 48 12.19 9.67 -2.13
N PHE A 49 11.09 9.29 -2.82
CA PHE A 49 10.65 7.89 -2.86
C PHE A 49 11.67 7.00 -3.55
N GLU A 50 12.20 7.42 -4.70
CA GLU A 50 13.22 6.67 -5.43
C GLU A 50 14.48 6.48 -4.57
N GLU A 51 15.01 7.56 -3.99
CA GLU A 51 16.15 7.55 -3.07
C GLU A 51 15.89 6.56 -1.91
N HIS A 52 14.72 6.64 -1.28
CA HIS A 52 14.35 5.74 -0.19
C HIS A 52 14.34 4.28 -0.62
N VAL A 53 13.71 3.96 -1.76
CA VAL A 53 13.62 2.58 -2.26
C VAL A 53 15.00 2.02 -2.58
N ARG A 54 15.82 2.78 -3.32
CA ARG A 54 17.17 2.33 -3.70
C ARG A 54 18.09 2.13 -2.50
N ASN A 55 17.94 2.94 -1.45
CA ASN A 55 18.77 2.83 -0.25
C ASN A 55 18.35 1.71 0.70
N ASN A 56 17.06 1.35 0.73
CA ASN A 56 16.53 0.40 1.72
C ASN A 56 16.19 -0.98 1.12
N HIS A 57 16.13 -1.10 -0.20
CA HIS A 57 15.77 -2.34 -0.87
C HIS A 57 16.77 -2.70 -1.96
N GLN A 58 17.35 -3.89 -1.83
CA GLN A 58 18.31 -4.42 -2.82
C GLN A 58 17.64 -4.74 -4.17
N GLN A 59 16.36 -5.08 -4.18
CA GLN A 59 15.60 -5.42 -5.38
C GLN A 59 14.11 -5.24 -5.14
N VAL A 60 13.45 -4.60 -6.10
CA VAL A 60 11.99 -4.47 -6.20
C VAL A 60 11.64 -4.73 -7.67
N ASP A 61 10.69 -5.63 -7.93
CA ASP A 61 10.31 -6.04 -9.28
C ASP A 61 8.99 -5.38 -9.74
N LEU A 62 8.15 -4.96 -8.78
CA LEU A 62 6.86 -4.31 -9.03
C LEU A 62 6.52 -3.29 -7.95
N ILE A 63 5.89 -2.19 -8.37
CA ILE A 63 5.15 -1.29 -7.47
C ILE A 63 3.67 -1.65 -7.52
N VAL A 64 3.03 -1.73 -6.35
CA VAL A 64 1.58 -1.93 -6.23
C VAL A 64 0.97 -0.71 -5.57
N GLY A 65 0.04 -0.06 -6.26
CA GLY A 65 -0.71 1.06 -5.71
C GLY A 65 -2.08 0.64 -5.18
N LEU A 66 -2.54 1.35 -4.15
CA LEU A 66 -3.90 1.22 -3.62
C LEU A 66 -4.82 2.31 -4.16
N ASP A 67 -6.04 1.91 -4.51
CA ASP A 67 -7.06 2.82 -5.03
C ASP A 67 -7.48 3.85 -3.97
N ALA A 68 -7.51 5.16 -4.26
CA ALA A 68 -7.07 5.82 -5.50
C ALA A 68 -5.70 6.49 -5.37
N ARG A 69 -5.29 6.83 -4.15
CA ARG A 69 -4.21 7.80 -3.93
C ARG A 69 -2.83 7.20 -4.14
N GLY A 70 -2.67 5.88 -3.94
CA GLY A 70 -1.48 5.15 -4.38
C GLY A 70 -1.23 5.25 -5.89
N PHE A 71 -2.27 5.51 -6.70
CA PHE A 71 -2.14 5.66 -8.16
C PHE A 71 -1.56 7.02 -8.57
N LEU A 72 -1.52 7.99 -7.66
CA LEU A 72 -0.98 9.32 -7.94
C LEU A 72 0.55 9.30 -8.04
N PHE A 73 1.20 8.46 -7.24
CA PHE A 73 2.67 8.38 -7.16
C PHE A 73 3.22 7.04 -7.66
N GLY A 74 2.46 5.96 -7.54
CA GLY A 74 2.94 4.62 -7.85
C GLY A 74 3.43 4.42 -9.28
N PRO A 75 2.65 4.80 -10.31
CA PRO A 75 3.10 4.73 -11.70
C PRO A 75 4.35 5.58 -11.97
N LEU A 76 4.44 6.77 -11.36
CA LEU A 76 5.60 7.66 -11.51
C LEU A 76 6.87 7.04 -10.91
N LEU A 77 6.76 6.47 -9.72
CA LEU A 77 7.87 5.77 -9.07
C LEU A 77 8.26 4.49 -9.83
N ALA A 78 7.29 3.71 -10.29
CA ALA A 78 7.55 2.50 -11.09
C ALA A 78 8.32 2.85 -12.38
N GLN A 79 7.91 3.94 -13.06
CA GLN A 79 8.60 4.45 -14.24
C GLN A 79 10.05 4.86 -13.93
N ARG A 80 10.29 5.56 -12.82
CA ARG A 80 11.64 5.96 -12.37
C ARG A 80 12.54 4.79 -12.03
N LEU A 81 11.96 3.75 -11.43
CA LEU A 81 12.68 2.52 -11.08
C LEU A 81 12.85 1.56 -12.27
N GLY A 82 12.16 1.79 -13.40
CA GLY A 82 12.21 0.93 -14.58
C GLY A 82 11.49 -0.41 -14.39
N ILE A 83 10.44 -0.44 -13.54
CA ILE A 83 9.70 -1.65 -13.18
C ILE A 83 8.21 -1.50 -13.43
N GLY A 84 7.47 -2.61 -13.35
CA GLY A 84 6.02 -2.63 -13.58
C GLY A 84 5.22 -2.02 -12.43
N PHE A 85 3.98 -1.64 -12.74
CA PHE A 85 3.00 -1.15 -11.77
C PHE A 85 1.73 -2.00 -11.81
N VAL A 86 1.18 -2.32 -10.64
CA VAL A 86 -0.03 -3.14 -10.47
C VAL A 86 -1.07 -2.41 -9.64
N LEU A 87 -2.33 -2.56 -10.05
CA LEU A 87 -3.48 -1.94 -9.40
C LEU A 87 -4.08 -2.89 -8.35
N ILE A 88 -4.25 -2.40 -7.13
CA ILE A 88 -5.24 -2.95 -6.19
C ILE A 88 -6.43 -1.99 -6.14
N ARG A 89 -7.63 -2.49 -6.42
CA ARG A 89 -8.86 -1.68 -6.47
C ARG A 89 -9.94 -2.21 -5.55
N LYS A 90 -10.96 -1.39 -5.29
CA LYS A 90 -12.20 -1.87 -4.66
C LYS A 90 -12.86 -2.92 -5.54
N LYS A 91 -13.62 -3.82 -4.91
CA LYS A 91 -14.37 -4.88 -5.60
C LYS A 91 -15.15 -4.40 -6.82
N GLY A 92 -15.06 -5.16 -7.91
CA GLY A 92 -15.79 -4.92 -9.15
C GLY A 92 -15.26 -3.78 -10.01
N LYS A 93 -14.04 -3.28 -9.74
CA LYS A 93 -13.39 -2.21 -10.53
C LYS A 93 -12.25 -2.69 -11.44
N LEU A 94 -11.88 -3.96 -11.35
CA LEU A 94 -10.91 -4.60 -12.24
C LEU A 94 -11.62 -5.55 -13.21
N PRO A 95 -11.22 -5.60 -14.49
CA PRO A 95 -11.75 -6.56 -15.44
C PRO A 95 -11.09 -7.93 -15.28
N GLY A 96 -11.74 -8.97 -15.81
CA GLY A 96 -11.19 -10.33 -15.86
C GLY A 96 -11.23 -11.06 -14.51
N ALA A 97 -10.39 -12.08 -14.38
CA ALA A 97 -10.29 -12.87 -13.16
C ALA A 97 -9.52 -12.11 -12.08
N THR A 98 -10.05 -12.09 -10.85
CA THR A 98 -9.48 -11.35 -9.73
C THR A 98 -9.47 -12.20 -8.46
N VAL A 99 -8.44 -12.00 -7.63
CA VAL A 99 -8.45 -12.44 -6.24
C VAL A 99 -8.87 -11.28 -5.34
N SER A 100 -9.75 -11.57 -4.38
CA SER A 100 -10.31 -10.58 -3.46
C SER A 100 -9.90 -10.84 -2.01
N VAL A 101 -9.62 -9.77 -1.27
CA VAL A 101 -9.33 -9.81 0.18
C VAL A 101 -10.27 -8.85 0.90
N SER A 102 -11.08 -9.39 1.81
CA SER A 102 -11.94 -8.60 2.70
C SER A 102 -11.18 -8.15 3.94
N TYR A 103 -11.47 -6.94 4.41
CA TYR A 103 -10.94 -6.37 5.65
C TYR A 103 -12.00 -5.55 6.38
N ASP A 104 -11.92 -5.55 7.70
CA ASP A 104 -12.85 -4.83 8.55
C ASP A 104 -12.41 -3.36 8.67
N LEU A 105 -13.38 -2.47 8.52
CA LEU A 105 -13.28 -1.04 8.80
C LEU A 105 -13.94 -0.77 10.15
N GLU A 106 -13.62 0.38 10.76
CA GLU A 106 -14.22 0.81 12.04
C GLU A 106 -15.77 0.82 12.00
N TYR A 107 -16.35 1.05 10.82
CA TYR A 107 -17.80 1.00 10.60
C TYR A 107 -18.16 0.27 9.29
N GLY A 108 -17.64 -0.94 9.07
CA GLY A 108 -18.08 -1.78 7.95
C GLY A 108 -17.06 -2.83 7.51
N LYS A 109 -17.28 -3.39 6.32
CA LYS A 109 -16.31 -4.23 5.62
C LYS A 109 -16.00 -3.63 4.26
N ALA A 110 -14.74 -3.68 3.88
CA ALA A 110 -14.29 -3.36 2.54
C ALA A 110 -13.61 -4.57 1.93
N GLU A 111 -13.56 -4.60 0.61
CA GLU A 111 -12.96 -5.68 -0.15
C GLU A 111 -12.12 -5.08 -1.27
N ALA A 112 -10.86 -5.50 -1.32
CA ALA A 112 -9.89 -5.09 -2.31
C ALA A 112 -9.55 -6.27 -3.23
N GLU A 113 -9.32 -5.96 -4.50
CA GLU A 113 -9.12 -6.91 -5.59
C GLU A 113 -7.85 -6.58 -6.38
N VAL A 114 -7.22 -7.63 -6.87
CA VAL A 114 -6.11 -7.59 -7.85
C VAL A 114 -6.33 -8.69 -8.88
N GLN A 115 -5.92 -8.47 -10.13
CA GLN A 115 -6.03 -9.49 -11.18
C GLN A 115 -5.12 -10.69 -10.85
N GLU A 116 -5.57 -11.91 -11.15
CA GLU A 116 -4.87 -13.15 -10.76
C GLU A 116 -3.46 -13.27 -11.36
N ASP A 117 -3.24 -12.68 -12.53
CA ASP A 117 -1.99 -12.69 -13.29
C ASP A 117 -1.09 -11.48 -13.01
N ALA A 118 -1.52 -10.55 -12.15
CA ALA A 118 -0.82 -9.29 -11.94
C ALA A 118 0.55 -9.44 -11.26
N VAL A 119 0.76 -10.52 -10.49
CA VAL A 119 2.02 -10.77 -9.78
C VAL A 119 2.45 -12.22 -10.00
N ALA A 120 3.57 -12.38 -10.70
CA ALA A 120 4.21 -13.66 -10.91
C ALA A 120 4.91 -14.16 -9.65
N ALA A 121 5.03 -15.48 -9.56
CA ALA A 121 5.69 -16.13 -8.44
C ALA A 121 7.15 -15.70 -8.28
N GLY A 122 7.50 -15.22 -7.09
CA GLY A 122 8.87 -14.84 -6.74
C GLY A 122 9.20 -13.36 -6.93
N GLN A 123 8.29 -12.58 -7.54
CA GLN A 123 8.46 -11.13 -7.65
C GLN A 123 8.40 -10.46 -6.27
N LYS A 124 9.33 -9.53 -6.04
CA LYS A 124 9.37 -8.65 -4.88
C LYS A 124 8.55 -7.41 -5.17
N VAL A 125 7.52 -7.20 -4.36
CA VAL A 125 6.52 -6.15 -4.55
C VAL A 125 6.69 -5.09 -3.47
N LEU A 126 6.66 -3.82 -3.85
CA LEU A 126 6.57 -2.69 -2.93
C LEU A 126 5.18 -2.06 -3.04
N LEU A 127 4.51 -1.84 -1.90
CA LEU A 127 3.26 -1.10 -1.88
C LEU A 127 3.49 0.39 -1.71
N ILE A 128 2.65 1.18 -2.36
CA ILE A 128 2.62 2.62 -2.22
C ILE A 128 1.20 3.12 -1.97
N ASP A 129 1.07 3.97 -0.96
CA ASP A 129 -0.12 4.74 -0.63
C ASP A 129 0.31 6.05 0.04
N ASP A 130 -0.52 7.09 -0.04
CA ASP A 130 -0.16 8.42 0.43
C ASP A 130 -0.27 8.60 1.96
N LEU A 131 -1.25 7.93 2.57
CA LEU A 131 -1.52 8.00 4.00
C LEU A 131 -1.78 6.59 4.53
N LEU A 132 -0.79 6.03 5.19
CA LEU A 132 -0.94 4.82 5.98
C LEU A 132 -1.60 5.15 7.34
N ALA A 133 -2.86 5.58 7.31
CA ALA A 133 -3.67 5.76 8.51
C ALA A 133 -4.29 4.41 8.91
N THR A 134 -3.82 3.84 10.01
CA THR A 134 -4.18 2.52 10.58
C THR A 134 -3.60 1.30 9.84
N GLY A 135 -2.71 0.57 10.52
CA GLY A 135 -1.96 -0.60 10.03
C GLY A 135 -2.79 -1.87 9.74
N GLY A 136 -4.05 -1.74 9.34
CA GLY A 136 -4.88 -2.86 8.88
C GLY A 136 -4.41 -3.41 7.52
N MET A 137 -4.06 -2.53 6.59
CA MET A 137 -3.56 -2.91 5.25
C MET A 137 -2.08 -3.34 5.27
N GLN A 138 -1.27 -2.72 6.13
CA GLN A 138 0.18 -2.97 6.24
C GLN A 138 0.53 -4.44 6.54
N ARG A 139 -0.36 -5.18 7.22
CA ARG A 139 -0.15 -6.61 7.54
C ARG A 139 -0.51 -7.57 6.41
N GLN A 140 -1.24 -7.14 5.39
CA GLN A 140 -1.88 -8.05 4.44
C GLN A 140 -1.15 -8.18 3.10
N VAL A 141 -0.18 -7.32 2.80
CA VAL A 141 0.51 -7.37 1.49
C VAL A 141 2.02 -7.51 1.66
N TRP A 142 2.43 -8.71 2.07
CA TRP A 142 3.74 -9.28 1.75
C TRP A 142 3.49 -10.56 0.94
N TRP A 143 3.59 -10.48 -0.38
CA TRP A 143 3.41 -11.63 -1.26
C TRP A 143 4.66 -12.50 -1.28
N LYS A 144 4.86 -13.30 -0.21
CA LYS A 144 5.73 -14.48 -0.26
C LYS A 144 4.81 -15.68 -0.50
N LYS A 145 5.15 -16.54 -1.47
CA LYS A 145 4.42 -17.73 -1.97
C LYS A 145 4.01 -18.82 -0.93
N ARG A 146 3.93 -18.51 0.38
CA ARG A 146 3.28 -19.34 1.40
C ARG A 146 1.75 -19.23 1.37
N ALA A 147 1.20 -18.08 1.00
CA ALA A 147 -0.26 -17.86 1.02
C ALA A 147 -1.00 -18.55 -0.13
N THR A 148 -0.40 -18.69 -1.32
CA THR A 148 -1.03 -19.34 -2.49
C THR A 148 -1.32 -20.83 -2.26
N ARG A 149 -0.53 -21.54 -1.44
CA ARG A 149 -0.83 -22.93 -1.03
C ARG A 149 -1.95 -23.04 0.01
N SER A 150 -2.19 -22.00 0.80
CA SER A 150 -3.26 -21.97 1.81
C SER A 150 -4.59 -21.56 1.19
N TRP A 151 -4.57 -20.67 0.19
CA TRP A 151 -5.75 -20.19 -0.52
C TRP A 151 -6.36 -21.26 -1.43
N ASN A 152 -5.54 -22.02 -2.16
CA ASN A 152 -6.03 -23.12 -3.00
C ASN A 152 -6.62 -24.30 -2.19
N LYS A 153 -6.34 -24.39 -0.88
CA LYS A 153 -6.96 -25.38 0.02
C LYS A 153 -8.29 -24.93 0.62
N LYS A 154 -8.60 -23.63 0.60
CA LYS A 154 -9.84 -23.08 1.19
C LYS A 154 -11.01 -23.07 0.21
N CYS A 155 -10.77 -22.98 -1.10
CA CYS A 155 -11.83 -23.09 -2.10
C CYS A 155 -12.31 -24.53 -2.34
N ASP A 156 -11.52 -25.53 -1.93
CA ASP A 156 -11.81 -26.95 -2.20
C ASP A 156 -12.58 -27.66 -1.05
N LYS A 157 -12.95 -26.92 0.00
CA LYS A 157 -13.71 -27.46 1.14
C LYS A 157 -14.86 -26.54 1.52
N GLY A 158 -15.96 -26.65 0.77
CA GLY A 158 -17.26 -26.39 1.36
C GLY A 158 -17.45 -27.33 2.55
N LEU A 159 -17.56 -26.80 3.77
CA LEU A 159 -18.13 -27.51 4.92
C LEU A 159 -18.37 -26.56 6.09
N ASN A 160 -19.64 -26.51 6.49
CA ASN A 160 -20.15 -26.17 7.82
C ASN A 160 -19.20 -26.57 8.96
N LYS A 161 -18.92 -25.64 9.88
CA LYS A 161 -19.17 -25.72 11.34
C LYS A 161 -18.34 -24.68 12.08
N GLN A 162 -18.96 -24.07 13.08
CA GLN A 162 -18.31 -23.43 14.22
C GLN A 162 -17.16 -24.31 14.72
N ASP A 163 -15.94 -23.76 14.82
CA ASP A 163 -15.10 -23.90 16.02
C ASP A 163 -13.75 -23.18 15.90
N LYS A 164 -13.52 -22.32 16.91
CA LYS A 164 -12.28 -22.09 17.67
C LYS A 164 -10.96 -21.83 16.92
N CYS A 165 -10.46 -20.59 17.11
CA CYS A 165 -9.13 -20.39 17.69
C CYS A 165 -9.06 -19.00 18.34
N GLN A 166 -9.36 -18.98 19.64
CA GLN A 166 -9.02 -17.90 20.56
C GLN A 166 -7.50 -17.85 20.76
N ASN A 167 -6.99 -16.62 20.96
CA ASN A 167 -5.84 -16.25 21.79
C ASN A 167 -4.66 -17.22 21.92
N HIS A 168 -3.50 -16.81 21.40
CA HIS A 168 -2.28 -16.77 22.20
C HIS A 168 -1.40 -15.59 21.74
N GLY A 169 -1.46 -14.51 22.54
CA GLY A 169 -0.46 -13.45 22.54
C GLY A 169 0.65 -13.72 23.56
N LYS A 170 1.73 -12.95 23.41
CA LYS A 170 2.96 -12.82 24.20
C LYS A 170 4.17 -13.62 23.71
N ALA A 171 5.08 -12.90 23.03
CA ALA A 171 6.51 -13.18 23.08
C ALA A 171 7.21 -11.89 23.53
N SER A 172 7.86 -11.99 24.68
CA SER A 172 8.70 -11.02 25.38
C SER A 172 10.01 -10.73 24.63
N LEU A 173 10.49 -9.49 24.74
CA LEU A 173 11.86 -9.07 24.38
C LEU A 173 12.86 -9.54 25.45
N PRO A 174 14.07 -10.00 25.08
CA PRO A 174 15.17 -10.16 26.03
C PRO A 174 15.95 -8.85 26.23
N GLN A 175 16.63 -8.81 27.37
CA GLN A 175 17.28 -7.67 28.06
C GLN A 175 18.35 -6.94 27.27
#